data_AF-A0A535XAF7-F1
#
_entry.id   AF-A0A535XAF7-F1
#
_cell.length_a   1.000
_cell.length_b   1.000
_cell.length_c   1.000
_cell.angle_alpha   90.00
_cell.angle_beta   90.00
_cell.angle_gamma   90.00
#
_symmetry.space_group_name_H-M   'P 1'
#
loop_
_entity.id
_entity.type
_entity.pdbx_description
1 polymer ?
#
loop_
_entity_poly.entity_id
_entity_poly.type
_entity_poly.pdbx_seq_one_letter_code
_entity_poly.pdbx_strand_id
1 'polypeptide(L)'
;MVEHDMGQQELVAAERAPGEYVANGSPTAMYGTWHIQTIVRLTGREDISTVFTVPVGAPSGGGSTTSQVVTVGPYTMIVFTDPATVQSGAPLTMFAVLIGQDGNPVTGKQLRASFSGPSTQAPIDATEDAATLGPGRYKFAIAGLDAGTWKAAIAVGNEGTAAYSLVVSR
;
A
#
# COMPACT_ATOMS: atom_id res chain seq x y z
N MET A 1 -8.85 9.15 19.20
CA MET A 1 -8.32 7.85 18.72
C MET A 1 -8.98 6.79 19.58
N VAL A 2 -9.61 5.78 18.97
CA VAL A 2 -10.30 4.70 19.71
C VAL A 2 -9.36 3.50 19.72
N GLU A 3 -9.05 3.01 20.91
CA GLU A 3 -8.22 1.83 21.13
C GLU A 3 -9.07 0.79 21.84
N HIS A 4 -9.03 -0.44 21.33
CA HIS A 4 -9.75 -1.57 21.89
C HIS A 4 -8.71 -2.59 22.33
N ASP A 5 -8.62 -2.85 23.63
CA ASP A 5 -7.81 -3.96 24.14
C ASP A 5 -8.55 -5.27 23.85
N MET A 6 -8.06 -5.99 22.84
CA MET A 6 -8.60 -7.27 22.39
C MET A 6 -7.71 -8.45 22.83
N GLY A 7 -6.73 -8.20 23.72
CA GLY A 7 -5.67 -9.15 24.03
C GLY A 7 -4.66 -9.32 22.88
N GLN A 8 -3.76 -10.28 23.05
CA GLN A 8 -2.75 -10.63 22.05
C GLN A 8 -3.12 -11.92 21.35
N GLN A 9 -3.02 -11.91 20.02
CA GLN A 9 -3.21 -13.10 19.20
C GLN A 9 -2.03 -13.26 18.25
N GLU A 10 -1.38 -14.43 18.31
CA GLU A 10 -0.34 -14.80 17.34
C GLU A 10 -1.01 -15.48 16.14
N LEU A 11 -0.67 -15.02 14.94
CA LEU A 11 -1.13 -15.60 13.68
C LEU A 11 0.09 -16.03 12.87
N VAL A 12 0.07 -17.26 12.39
CA VAL A 12 1.11 -17.76 11.50
C VAL A 12 0.78 -17.33 10.07
N ALA A 13 1.65 -16.53 9.48
CA ALA A 13 1.52 -16.13 8.09
C ALA A 13 1.91 -17.30 7.17
N ALA A 14 1.05 -17.61 6.19
CA ALA A 14 1.33 -18.62 5.18
C ALA A 14 1.99 -17.97 3.96
N GLU A 15 2.97 -18.64 3.36
CA GLU A 15 3.58 -18.16 2.12
C GLU A 15 2.55 -18.20 1.00
N ARG A 16 2.27 -17.03 0.40
CA ARG A 16 1.37 -16.88 -0.74
C ARG A 16 2.14 -16.88 -2.07
N ALA A 17 3.34 -16.30 -2.04
CA ALA A 17 4.28 -16.23 -3.15
C ALA A 17 5.71 -16.15 -2.56
N PRO A 18 6.78 -16.39 -3.35
CA PRO A 18 8.16 -16.34 -2.83
C PRO A 18 8.45 -15.05 -2.06
N GLY A 19 8.71 -15.17 -0.76
CA GLY A 19 9.00 -14.04 0.14
C GLY A 19 7.78 -13.21 0.57
N GLU A 20 6.57 -13.59 0.16
CA GLU A 20 5.32 -12.96 0.58
C GLU A 20 4.52 -13.88 1.50
N TYR A 21 4.29 -13.41 2.72
CA TYR A 21 3.55 -14.16 3.73
C TYR A 21 2.28 -13.41 4.12
N VAL A 22 1.16 -14.14 4.18
CA VAL A 22 -0.16 -13.59 4.52
C VAL A 22 -0.73 -14.29 5.74
N ALA A 23 -1.10 -13.50 6.74
CA ALA A 23 -1.93 -13.92 7.86
C ALA A 23 -3.29 -13.24 7.74
N ASN A 24 -4.36 -14.02 7.90
CA ASN A 24 -5.71 -13.46 7.98
C ASN A 24 -6.02 -13.10 9.44
N GLY A 25 -6.33 -11.82 9.69
CA GLY A 25 -6.71 -11.34 11.00
C GLY A 25 -7.94 -12.06 11.57
N SER A 26 -8.18 -11.90 12.88
CA SER A 26 -9.34 -12.49 13.52
C SER A 26 -10.65 -11.97 12.90
N PRO A 27 -11.68 -12.83 12.69
CA PRO A 27 -13.02 -12.36 12.33
C PRO A 27 -13.64 -11.45 13.40
N THR A 28 -13.06 -11.39 14.60
CA THR A 28 -13.46 -10.48 15.70
C THR A 28 -12.69 -9.16 15.72
N ALA A 29 -11.87 -8.86 14.71
CA ALA A 29 -11.11 -7.63 14.66
C ALA A 29 -12.03 -6.39 14.63
N MET A 30 -11.85 -5.50 15.60
CA MET A 30 -12.56 -4.21 15.68
C MET A 30 -11.80 -3.10 14.95
N TYR A 31 -12.52 -2.06 14.56
CA TYR A 31 -11.91 -0.81 14.12
C TYR A 31 -11.13 -0.15 15.26
N GLY A 32 -10.11 0.64 14.96
CA GLY A 32 -9.28 1.30 15.96
C GLY A 32 -7.80 1.26 15.61
N THR A 33 -6.96 1.69 16.54
CA THR A 33 -5.50 1.56 16.38
C THR A 33 -5.06 0.15 16.76
N TRP A 34 -4.35 -0.52 15.86
CA TRP A 34 -3.77 -1.84 16.08
C TRP A 34 -2.26 -1.77 16.18
N HIS A 35 -1.70 -2.49 17.14
CA HIS A 35 -0.27 -2.74 17.24
C HIS A 35 0.01 -4.16 16.73
N ILE A 36 0.58 -4.25 15.54
CA ILE A 36 0.90 -5.53 14.89
C ILE A 36 2.39 -5.79 15.07
N GLN A 37 2.73 -6.75 15.93
CA GLN A 37 4.10 -7.27 16.00
C GLN A 37 4.31 -8.31 14.91
N THR A 38 5.21 -8.03 13.97
CA THR A 38 5.68 -9.02 12.99
C THR A 38 6.96 -9.63 13.50
N ILE A 39 7.03 -10.97 13.51
CA ILE A 39 8.21 -11.74 13.94
C ILE A 39 8.63 -12.63 12.78
N VAL A 40 9.88 -12.54 12.36
CA VAL A 40 10.49 -13.44 11.38
C VAL A 40 11.39 -14.39 12.15
N ARG A 41 11.03 -15.68 12.12
CA ARG A 41 11.78 -16.77 12.75
C ARG A 41 12.44 -17.62 11.69
N LEU A 42 13.76 -17.77 11.74
CA LEU A 42 14.53 -18.65 10.86
C LEU A 42 15.36 -19.63 11.69
N THR A 43 15.29 -20.93 11.38
CA THR A 43 16.01 -21.95 12.15
C THR A 43 17.51 -21.64 12.21
N GLY A 44 18.06 -21.63 13.42
CA GLY A 44 19.48 -21.35 13.66
C GLY A 44 19.85 -19.86 13.58
N ARG A 45 18.88 -18.95 13.52
CA ARG A 45 19.06 -17.50 13.60
C ARG A 45 18.21 -16.92 14.71
N GLU A 46 18.64 -15.78 15.24
CA GLU A 46 17.84 -14.99 16.19
C GLU A 46 16.58 -14.47 15.51
N ASP A 47 15.49 -14.41 16.29
CA ASP A 47 14.23 -13.84 15.85
C ASP A 47 14.40 -12.35 15.59
N ILE A 48 13.86 -11.89 14.45
CA ILE A 48 13.80 -10.45 14.14
C ILE A 48 12.34 -10.03 14.30
N SER A 49 12.08 -8.97 15.06
CA SER A 49 10.73 -8.45 15.23
C SER A 49 10.63 -6.95 14.99
N THR A 50 9.44 -6.51 14.58
CA THR A 50 9.09 -5.10 14.43
C THR A 50 7.63 -4.90 14.79
N VAL A 51 7.28 -3.72 15.30
CA VAL A 51 5.90 -3.36 15.66
C VAL A 51 5.41 -2.29 14.71
N PHE A 52 4.28 -2.55 14.06
CA PHE A 52 3.58 -1.60 13.22
C PHE A 52 2.36 -1.07 13.96
N THR A 53 2.16 0.24 13.92
CA THR A 53 0.93 0.88 14.38
C THR A 53 0.04 1.14 13.17
N VAL A 54 -1.08 0.43 13.07
CA VAL A 54 -1.97 0.47 11.90
C VAL A 54 -3.36 0.97 12.33
N PRO A 55 -3.87 2.06 11.74
CA PRO A 55 -5.26 2.44 11.92
C PRO A 55 -6.15 1.51 11.08
N VAL A 56 -6.95 0.68 11.75
CA VAL A 56 -7.99 -0.14 11.11
C VAL A 56 -9.29 0.65 11.12
N GLY A 57 -9.72 1.08 9.94
CA GLY A 57 -11.00 1.78 9.79
C GLY A 57 -12.19 0.87 10.09
N ALA A 58 -13.29 1.43 10.61
CA ALA A 58 -14.57 0.75 10.56
C ALA A 58 -14.93 0.52 9.08
N PRO A 59 -15.61 -0.59 8.72
CA PRO A 59 -16.19 -0.72 7.40
C PRO A 59 -17.22 0.40 7.21
N SER A 60 -16.78 1.53 6.66
CA SER A 60 -17.65 2.56 6.16
C SER A 60 -18.20 2.05 4.83
N GLY A 61 -19.50 2.19 4.61
CA GLY A 61 -20.18 1.79 3.37
C GLY A 61 -19.78 2.60 2.13
N GLY A 62 -18.55 3.12 2.06
CA GLY A 62 -17.98 3.84 0.93
C GLY A 62 -16.63 3.21 0.58
N GLY A 63 -16.48 2.79 -0.68
CA GLY A 63 -15.42 1.93 -1.21
C GLY A 63 -14.04 2.12 -0.54
N SER A 64 -13.64 1.10 0.22
CA SER A 64 -12.27 0.92 0.69
C SER A 64 -11.35 0.81 -0.52
N THR A 65 -10.34 1.69 -0.63
CA THR A 65 -9.30 1.51 -1.63
C THR A 65 -8.33 0.47 -1.10
N THR A 66 -8.62 -0.80 -1.41
CA THR A 66 -7.77 -1.92 -1.04
C THR A 66 -6.41 -1.78 -1.72
N SER A 67 -5.32 -2.05 -0.99
CA SER A 67 -4.01 -2.22 -1.61
C SER A 67 -4.09 -3.22 -2.76
N GLN A 68 -3.58 -2.85 -3.94
CA GLN A 68 -3.55 -3.71 -5.10
C GLN A 68 -2.13 -4.18 -5.36
N VAL A 69 -1.96 -5.49 -5.54
CA VAL A 69 -0.71 -6.10 -5.97
C VAL A 69 -0.79 -6.33 -7.48
N VAL A 70 0.17 -5.77 -8.22
CA VAL A 70 0.21 -5.81 -9.68
C VAL A 70 1.63 -6.12 -10.15
N THR A 71 1.76 -6.87 -11.24
CA THR A 71 3.06 -7.12 -11.86
C THR A 71 3.37 -6.03 -12.88
N VAL A 72 4.60 -5.52 -12.88
CA VAL A 72 5.08 -4.52 -13.84
C VAL A 72 6.48 -4.90 -14.34
N GLY A 73 6.54 -5.39 -15.58
CA GLY A 73 7.79 -5.98 -16.10
C GLY A 73 8.28 -7.12 -15.19
N PRO A 74 9.54 -7.08 -14.69
CA PRO A 74 10.08 -8.07 -13.77
C PRO A 74 9.68 -7.85 -12.29
N TYR A 75 8.90 -6.81 -11.98
CA TYR A 75 8.64 -6.40 -10.61
C TYR A 75 7.24 -6.75 -10.14
N THR A 76 7.12 -6.97 -8.83
CA THR A 76 5.85 -6.89 -8.11
C THR A 76 5.71 -5.48 -7.55
N MET A 77 4.57 -4.83 -7.80
CA MET A 77 4.25 -3.52 -7.26
C MET A 77 3.01 -3.59 -6.39
N ILE A 78 3.09 -3.03 -5.18
CA ILE A 78 1.94 -2.88 -4.28
C ILE A 78 1.54 -1.41 -4.29
N VAL A 79 0.29 -1.11 -4.64
CA VAL A 79 -0.23 0.26 -4.77
C VAL A 79 -1.39 0.49 -3.81
N PHE A 80 -1.36 1.60 -3.07
CA PHE A 80 -2.42 2.00 -2.14
C PHE A 80 -2.42 3.52 -1.93
N THR A 81 -3.43 4.06 -1.26
CA THR A 81 -3.51 5.49 -0.94
C THR A 81 -3.60 5.75 0.55
N ASP A 82 -3.14 6.94 0.95
CA ASP A 82 -3.37 7.53 2.26
C ASP A 82 -3.97 8.94 2.07
N PRO A 83 -5.20 9.21 2.54
CA PRO A 83 -6.08 8.27 3.24
C PRO A 83 -6.56 7.11 2.34
N ALA A 84 -6.88 5.98 2.97
CA ALA A 84 -7.44 4.79 2.29
C ALA A 84 -8.90 4.98 1.83
N THR A 85 -9.52 6.11 2.18
CA THR A 85 -10.83 6.54 1.71
C THR A 85 -10.71 7.92 1.10
N VAL A 86 -10.44 7.96 -0.20
CA VAL A 86 -10.16 9.21 -0.90
C VAL A 86 -11.41 10.06 -1.04
N GLN A 87 -11.31 11.32 -0.60
CA GLN A 87 -12.38 12.31 -0.65
C GLN A 87 -12.12 13.32 -1.76
N SER A 88 -13.19 13.75 -2.43
CA SER A 88 -13.13 14.70 -3.53
C SER A 88 -12.46 16.01 -3.08
N GLY A 89 -11.49 16.47 -3.86
CA GLY A 89 -10.76 17.72 -3.60
C GLY A 89 -9.81 17.71 -2.39
N ALA A 90 -9.76 16.63 -1.60
CA ALA A 90 -8.82 16.52 -0.49
C ALA A 90 -7.46 15.99 -0.99
N PRO A 91 -6.35 16.48 -0.42
CA PRO A 91 -5.03 15.94 -0.75
C PRO A 91 -4.92 14.48 -0.32
N LEU A 92 -4.24 13.69 -1.14
CA LEU A 92 -3.88 12.30 -0.84
C LEU A 92 -2.46 11.99 -1.28
N THR A 93 -1.91 10.93 -0.72
CA THR A 93 -0.68 10.30 -1.23
C THR A 93 -1.04 8.94 -1.80
N MET A 94 -0.64 8.67 -3.03
CA MET A 94 -0.61 7.32 -3.56
C MET A 94 0.79 6.75 -3.37
N PHE A 95 0.89 5.57 -2.78
CA PHE A 95 2.15 4.85 -2.58
C PHE A 95 2.27 3.72 -3.59
N ALA A 96 3.49 3.51 -4.08
CA ALA A 96 3.88 2.32 -4.82
C ALA A 96 5.10 1.70 -4.13
N VAL A 97 5.01 0.42 -3.78
CA VAL A 97 6.14 -0.36 -3.25
C VAL A 97 6.61 -1.30 -4.34
N LEU A 98 7.85 -1.15 -4.79
CA LEU A 98 8.41 -1.97 -5.86
C LEU A 98 9.31 -3.06 -5.28
N ILE A 99 9.06 -4.30 -5.68
CA ILE A 99 9.70 -5.51 -5.16
C ILE A 99 10.27 -6.32 -6.34
N GLY A 100 11.52 -6.74 -6.19
CA GLY A 100 12.23 -7.56 -7.16
C GLY A 100 11.81 -9.03 -7.12
N GLN A 101 12.24 -9.81 -8.10
CA GLN A 101 11.97 -11.25 -8.16
C GLN A 101 12.63 -12.04 -7.02
N ASP A 102 13.65 -11.45 -6.40
CA ASP A 102 14.34 -11.95 -5.21
C ASP A 102 13.62 -11.59 -3.90
N GLY A 103 12.48 -10.90 -3.97
CA GLY A 103 11.72 -10.43 -2.82
C GLY A 103 12.28 -9.17 -2.17
N ASN A 104 13.37 -8.59 -2.68
CA ASN A 104 13.97 -7.40 -2.11
C ASN A 104 13.32 -6.12 -2.67
N PRO A 105 13.25 -5.02 -1.88
CA PRO A 105 12.78 -3.74 -2.39
C PRO A 105 13.69 -3.18 -3.49
N VAL A 106 13.08 -2.65 -4.56
CA VAL A 106 13.79 -2.08 -5.71
C VAL A 106 13.84 -0.57 -5.61
N THR A 107 15.05 -0.04 -5.43
CA THR A 107 15.32 1.40 -5.24
C THR A 107 15.80 2.07 -6.53
N GLY A 108 15.76 3.41 -6.56
CA GLY A 108 16.34 4.23 -7.61
C GLY A 108 15.61 4.21 -8.95
N LYS A 109 14.40 3.64 -9.04
CA LYS A 109 13.60 3.64 -10.27
C LYS A 109 12.84 4.95 -10.44
N GLN A 110 12.70 5.40 -11.68
CA GLN A 110 11.77 6.48 -12.01
C GLN A 110 10.38 5.89 -12.19
N LEU A 111 9.44 6.33 -11.35
CA LEU A 111 8.04 5.98 -11.45
C LEU A 111 7.23 7.20 -11.89
N ARG A 112 6.35 7.02 -12.88
CA ARG A 112 5.45 8.09 -13.36
C ARG A 112 4.03 7.58 -13.45
N ALA A 113 3.10 8.28 -12.80
CA ALA A 113 1.68 7.99 -12.85
C ALA A 113 0.98 8.95 -13.82
N SER A 114 0.21 8.38 -14.75
CA SER A 114 -0.74 9.11 -15.59
C SER A 114 -2.16 8.74 -15.21
N PHE A 115 -3.08 9.71 -15.26
CA PHE A 115 -4.42 9.55 -14.71
C PHE A 115 -5.47 9.68 -15.80
N SER A 116 -6.47 8.83 -15.74
CA SER A 116 -7.70 8.94 -16.53
C SER A 116 -8.90 8.83 -15.60
N GLY A 117 -9.86 9.74 -15.74
CA GLY A 117 -11.01 9.79 -14.85
C GLY A 117 -12.00 10.91 -15.23
N PRO A 118 -12.85 11.34 -14.29
CA PRO A 118 -13.87 12.36 -14.50
C PRO A 118 -13.33 13.72 -14.93
N SER A 119 -12.08 14.04 -14.60
CA SER A 119 -11.42 15.29 -14.97
C SER A 119 -9.95 15.09 -15.33
N THR A 120 -9.27 16.19 -15.67
CA THR A 120 -7.86 16.16 -16.06
C THR A 120 -6.98 16.28 -14.83
N GLN A 121 -6.11 15.29 -14.63
CA GLN A 121 -5.02 15.33 -13.66
C GLN A 121 -3.70 15.19 -14.43
N ALA A 122 -2.79 16.14 -14.24
CA ALA A 122 -1.47 16.09 -14.86
C ALA A 122 -0.70 14.85 -14.35
N PRO A 123 0.14 14.21 -15.18
CA PRO A 123 0.95 13.09 -14.72
C PRO A 123 1.93 13.52 -13.62
N ILE A 124 2.19 12.63 -12.69
CA ILE A 124 3.00 12.89 -11.50
C ILE A 124 4.17 11.91 -11.48
N ASP A 125 5.38 12.43 -11.28
CA ASP A 125 6.56 11.62 -10.99
C ASP A 125 6.61 11.32 -9.50
N ALA A 126 6.92 10.07 -9.17
CA ALA A 126 7.04 9.65 -7.79
C ALA A 126 8.37 10.13 -7.19
N THR A 127 8.37 10.43 -5.90
CA THR A 127 9.60 10.57 -5.13
C THR A 127 9.84 9.29 -4.34
N GLU A 128 11.03 8.73 -4.41
CA GLU A 128 11.43 7.67 -3.47
C GLU A 128 11.82 8.30 -2.12
N ASP A 129 11.32 7.74 -1.02
CA ASP A 129 11.63 8.22 0.33
C ASP A 129 12.14 7.07 1.20
N ALA A 130 13.29 6.52 0.80
CA ALA A 130 13.87 5.34 1.45
C ALA A 130 14.20 5.58 2.93
N ALA A 131 14.57 6.82 3.29
CA ALA A 131 14.96 7.19 4.65
C ALA A 131 13.77 7.20 5.62
N THR A 132 12.60 7.62 5.17
CA THR A 132 11.42 7.78 6.05
C THR A 132 10.43 6.63 5.91
N LEU A 133 10.27 6.09 4.70
CA LEU A 133 9.27 5.06 4.39
C LEU A 133 9.88 3.66 4.25
N GLY A 134 11.21 3.56 4.17
CA GLY A 134 11.92 2.32 3.84
C GLY A 134 12.18 2.18 2.33
N PRO A 135 13.17 1.36 1.94
CA PRO A 135 13.62 1.25 0.56
C PRO A 135 12.51 0.76 -0.39
N GLY A 136 12.56 1.21 -1.65
CA GLY A 136 11.64 0.77 -2.70
C GLY A 136 10.21 1.30 -2.54
N ARG A 137 10.00 2.29 -1.67
CA ARG A 137 8.71 2.97 -1.48
C ARG A 137 8.72 4.34 -2.15
N TYR A 138 7.77 4.51 -3.07
CA TYR A 138 7.60 5.69 -3.90
C TYR A 138 6.29 6.38 -3.56
N LYS A 139 6.30 7.71 -3.48
CA LYS A 139 5.13 8.54 -3.17
C LYS A 139 4.74 9.43 -4.35
N PHE A 140 3.46 9.44 -4.68
CA PHE A 140 2.84 10.41 -5.58
C PHE A 140 1.95 11.33 -4.74
N ALA A 141 2.36 12.58 -4.57
CA ALA A 141 1.57 13.58 -3.88
C ALA A 141 0.51 14.15 -4.83
N ILE A 142 -0.77 13.94 -4.51
CA ILE A 142 -1.90 14.38 -5.33
C ILE A 142 -2.67 15.44 -4.53
N ALA A 143 -2.78 16.64 -5.08
CA ALA A 143 -3.43 17.77 -4.39
C ALA A 143 -4.93 17.56 -4.16
N GLY A 144 -5.57 16.75 -5.01
CA GLY A 144 -6.96 16.34 -4.92
C GLY A 144 -7.45 15.80 -6.25
N LEU A 145 -8.50 14.98 -6.21
CA LEU A 145 -9.17 14.44 -7.39
C LEU A 145 -10.66 14.73 -7.28
N ASP A 146 -11.34 14.88 -8.42
CA ASP A 146 -12.80 15.00 -8.43
C ASP A 146 -13.47 13.66 -8.12
N ALA A 147 -14.66 13.70 -7.53
CA ALA A 147 -15.46 12.52 -7.23
C ALA A 147 -15.71 11.65 -8.48
N GLY A 148 -15.54 10.33 -8.33
CA GLY A 148 -15.75 9.35 -9.39
C GLY A 148 -14.70 8.25 -9.43
N THR A 149 -14.70 7.47 -10.51
CA THR A 149 -13.74 6.38 -10.71
C THR A 149 -12.55 6.85 -11.53
N TRP A 150 -11.36 6.70 -10.96
CA TRP A 150 -10.09 7.03 -11.58
C TRP A 150 -9.30 5.76 -11.86
N LYS A 151 -8.47 5.83 -12.90
CA LYS A 151 -7.44 4.85 -13.20
C LYS A 151 -6.10 5.57 -13.25
N ALA A 152 -5.14 5.09 -12.48
CA ALA A 152 -3.74 5.49 -12.55
C ALA A 152 -2.95 4.44 -13.33
N ALA A 153 -2.28 4.84 -14.40
CA ALA A 153 -1.31 4.02 -15.11
C ALA A 153 0.09 4.43 -14.65
N ILE A 154 0.76 3.54 -13.91
CA ILE A 154 2.04 3.75 -13.25
C ILE A 154 3.12 3.05 -14.05
N ALA A 155 3.98 3.84 -14.71
CA ALA A 155 5.11 3.35 -15.46
C ALA A 155 6.36 3.25 -14.57
N VAL A 156 7.13 2.18 -14.73
CA VAL A 156 8.46 2.00 -14.12
C VAL A 156 9.50 2.17 -15.22
N GLY A 157 10.03 3.39 -15.39
CA GLY A 157 10.89 3.75 -16.51
C GLY A 157 10.31 3.28 -17.85
N ASN A 158 11.10 2.51 -18.61
CA ASN A 158 10.68 1.88 -19.86
C ASN A 158 10.37 0.37 -19.71
N GLU A 159 10.25 -0.13 -18.48
CA GLU A 159 10.23 -1.57 -18.19
C GLU A 159 8.82 -2.15 -18.10
N GLY A 160 7.81 -1.29 -17.88
CA GLY A 160 6.43 -1.70 -17.89
C GLY A 160 5.50 -0.62 -17.36
N THR A 161 4.21 -0.89 -17.46
CA THR A 161 3.16 -0.05 -16.87
C THR A 161 2.13 -0.92 -16.18
N ALA A 162 1.73 -0.54 -14.98
CA ALA A 162 0.67 -1.19 -14.24
C ALA A 162 -0.51 -0.24 -14.05
N ALA A 163 -1.71 -0.82 -13.92
CA ALA A 163 -2.93 -0.08 -13.71
C ALA A 163 -3.42 -0.23 -12.27
N TYR A 164 -3.81 0.89 -11.66
CA TYR A 164 -4.44 0.96 -10.36
C TYR A 164 -5.79 1.68 -10.50
N SER A 165 -6.85 1.12 -9.91
CA SER A 165 -8.18 1.74 -9.93
C SER A 165 -8.52 2.33 -8.56
N LEU A 166 -9.07 3.54 -8.57
CA LEU A 166 -9.37 4.32 -7.39
C LEU A 166 -10.80 4.85 -7.47
N VAL A 167 -11.55 4.77 -6.38
CA VAL A 167 -12.85 5.43 -6.25
C VAL A 167 -12.70 6.62 -5.31
N VAL A 168 -13.08 7.80 -5.79
CA VAL A 168 -13.06 9.06 -5.03
C VAL A 168 -14.49 9.39 -4.63
N SER A 169 -14.74 9.45 -3.33
CA SER A 169 -16.06 9.74 -2.75
C SER A 169 -16.31 11.24 -2.65
N ARG A 170 -17.59 11.64 -2.58
CA ARG A 170 -17.99 13.02 -2.27
C ARG A 170 -17.90 13.30 -0.77
#